data_AF-A0A7C3XHH7-F1
#
_entry.id   AF-A0A7C3XHH7-F1
#
_cell.length_a   1.000
_cell.length_b   1.000
_cell.length_c   1.000
_cell.angle_alpha   90.00
_cell.angle_beta   90.00
_cell.angle_gamma   90.00
#
_symmetry.space_group_name_H-M   'P 1'
#
loop_
_entity.id
_entity.type
_entity.pdbx_description
1 polymer ?
#
loop_
_entity_poly.entity_id
_entity_poly.type
_entity_poly.pdbx_seq_one_letter_code
_entity_poly.pdbx_strand_id
1 'polypeptide(L)'
;MADFNEIYDRYFLDAYKYLALRVYDQEKIKEMLVKLFTYAYEKAEIEPMALMPFLPFMYSFCWKMIKDEPAASLKSAPVGPNRPVFYPDSYNVQSAINAELSIPQALLELVSHLTIEEREILWLKFFDELTDVEITNVLQMHKKEAPRKIYNAMQKVREILINSTPEGARHINYFGNVSNFFDNIKASLNLKEDENLKTEVKAAVLAKHAETPQSYASQQQHSPQSAHTQPQSESSQYMPSQSASDIQEKDQPFIEDIEEDAPSFKELWRKIQGAVVTVFAVLAVSFVGMTIYLQQKNIYSKVFYTDQFVDEEKSAFNRDVLSKVLPKRDFKKASVEKTDSIVNVSIENKNGKSEVFVYKNIGNFKWTAVSYRML
;
A
#
# COMPACT_ATOMS: atom_id res chain seq x y z
N MET A 1 0.75 22.79 10.65
CA MET A 1 -0.48 22.00 10.89
C MET A 1 -1.13 21.83 9.53
N ALA A 2 -1.54 20.61 9.16
CA ALA A 2 -2.21 20.40 7.89
C ALA A 2 -3.62 21.01 7.99
N ASP A 3 -4.00 21.79 6.99
CA ASP A 3 -5.37 22.30 6.86
C ASP A 3 -6.32 21.11 6.70
N PHE A 4 -7.48 21.14 7.36
CA PHE A 4 -8.51 20.13 7.18
C PHE A 4 -8.84 19.93 5.70
N ASN A 5 -8.88 21.00 4.91
CA ASN A 5 -9.13 20.90 3.47
C ASN A 5 -8.09 20.01 2.77
N GLU A 6 -6.82 20.13 3.15
CA GLU A 6 -5.73 19.34 2.58
C GLU A 6 -5.89 17.86 2.92
N ILE A 7 -6.16 17.53 4.19
CA ILE A 7 -6.40 16.14 4.63
C ILE A 7 -7.62 15.58 3.91
N TYR A 8 -8.70 16.34 3.87
CA TYR A 8 -9.96 15.95 3.26
C TYR A 8 -9.79 15.67 1.77
N ASP A 9 -9.27 16.63 1.01
CA ASP A 9 -9.14 16.51 -0.44
C ASP A 9 -8.14 15.41 -0.83
N ARG A 10 -7.11 15.18 -0.01
CA ARG A 10 -6.10 14.14 -0.24
C ARG A 10 -6.62 12.73 0.01
N TYR A 11 -7.39 12.52 1.08
CA TYR A 11 -7.72 11.17 1.58
C TYR A 11 -9.18 10.76 1.36
N PHE A 12 -10.05 11.66 0.89
CA PHE A 12 -11.46 11.35 0.66
C PHE A 12 -11.64 10.15 -0.27
N LEU A 13 -10.95 10.13 -1.41
CA LEU A 13 -11.08 9.07 -2.39
C LEU A 13 -10.64 7.71 -1.85
N ASP A 14 -9.56 7.67 -1.07
CA ASP A 14 -9.05 6.42 -0.48
C ASP A 14 -10.02 5.88 0.59
N ALA A 15 -10.53 6.76 1.46
CA ALA A 15 -11.57 6.41 2.43
C ALA A 15 -12.84 5.90 1.75
N TYR A 16 -13.30 6.60 0.70
CA TYR A 16 -14.49 6.22 -0.05
C TYR A 16 -14.32 4.87 -0.74
N LYS A 17 -13.22 4.65 -1.46
CA LYS A 17 -12.92 3.35 -2.10
C LYS A 17 -12.90 2.23 -1.07
N TYR A 18 -12.24 2.45 0.07
CA TYR A 18 -12.15 1.46 1.12
C TYR A 18 -13.53 1.06 1.66
N LEU A 19 -14.40 2.04 1.95
CA LEU A 19 -15.74 1.79 2.47
C LEU A 19 -16.68 1.23 1.40
N ALA A 20 -16.67 1.77 0.19
CA ALA A 20 -17.55 1.35 -0.91
C ALA A 20 -17.35 -0.11 -1.33
N LEU A 21 -16.16 -0.65 -1.14
CA LEU A 21 -15.89 -2.06 -1.42
C LEU A 21 -16.45 -3.00 -0.34
N ARG A 22 -16.71 -2.49 0.87
CA ARG A 22 -17.05 -3.26 2.07
C ARG A 22 -18.48 -3.04 2.55
N VAL A 23 -19.07 -1.89 2.24
CA VAL A 23 -20.41 -1.47 2.67
C VAL A 23 -21.27 -1.28 1.42
N TYR A 24 -22.49 -1.80 1.46
CA TYR A 24 -23.44 -1.70 0.32
C TYR A 24 -24.22 -0.38 0.31
N ASP A 25 -24.58 0.08 1.50
CA ASP A 25 -25.46 1.21 1.71
C ASP A 25 -24.69 2.53 1.56
N GLN A 26 -25.04 3.31 0.53
CA GLN A 26 -24.40 4.60 0.23
C GLN A 26 -24.64 5.64 1.35
N GLU A 27 -25.81 5.64 1.98
CA GLU A 27 -26.08 6.53 3.11
C GLU A 27 -25.22 6.16 4.31
N LYS A 28 -25.01 4.86 4.51
CA LYS A 28 -24.10 4.38 5.56
C LYS A 28 -22.63 4.71 5.27
N ILE A 29 -22.20 4.59 4.02
CA ILE A 29 -20.86 5.02 3.60
C ILE A 29 -20.69 6.52 3.88
N LYS A 30 -21.68 7.34 3.50
CA LYS A 30 -21.69 8.78 3.78
C LYS A 30 -21.60 9.05 5.28
N GLU A 31 -22.38 8.37 6.10
CA GLU A 31 -22.34 8.49 7.57
C GLU A 31 -20.94 8.16 8.13
N MET A 32 -20.35 7.04 7.68
CA MET A 32 -19.02 6.61 8.09
C MET A 32 -17.94 7.61 7.66
N LEU A 33 -18.02 8.16 6.45
CA LEU A 33 -17.12 9.20 5.96
C LEU A 33 -17.24 10.49 6.79
N VAL A 34 -18.48 10.94 7.06
CA VAL A 34 -18.71 12.10 7.93
C VAL A 34 -18.09 11.85 9.31
N LYS A 35 -18.31 10.67 9.90
CA LYS A 35 -17.76 10.32 11.21
C LYS A 35 -16.23 10.31 11.23
N LEU A 36 -15.60 9.72 10.21
CA LEU A 36 -14.15 9.70 10.04
C LEU A 36 -13.58 11.11 9.95
N PHE A 37 -14.14 11.95 9.07
CA PHE A 37 -13.59 13.28 8.82
C PHE A 37 -13.95 14.30 9.92
N THR A 38 -15.07 14.12 10.63
CA THR A 38 -15.33 14.85 11.88
C THR A 38 -14.29 14.49 12.94
N TYR A 39 -13.97 13.20 13.13
CA TYR A 39 -12.91 12.81 14.04
C TYR A 39 -11.56 13.41 13.64
N ALA A 40 -11.23 13.34 12.35
CA ALA A 40 -9.99 13.92 11.82
C ALA A 40 -9.94 15.44 12.04
N TYR A 41 -11.06 16.16 11.86
CA TYR A 41 -11.18 17.60 12.11
C TYR A 41 -10.97 17.91 13.61
N GLU A 42 -11.66 17.21 14.50
CA GLU A 42 -11.58 17.39 15.96
C GLU A 42 -10.19 17.10 16.53
N LYS A 43 -9.49 16.13 15.93
CA LYS A 43 -8.22 15.59 16.46
C LYS A 43 -7.00 16.03 15.68
N ALA A 44 -7.17 16.78 14.58
CA ALA A 44 -6.08 17.32 13.77
C ALA A 44 -5.06 18.12 14.60
N GLU A 45 -5.53 18.79 15.66
CA GLU A 45 -4.67 19.61 16.54
C GLU A 45 -4.03 18.83 17.70
N ILE A 46 -4.59 17.67 18.10
CA ILE A 46 -4.33 17.07 19.43
C ILE A 46 -3.61 15.71 19.34
N GLU A 47 -3.73 14.97 18.23
CA GLU A 47 -3.46 13.52 18.23
C GLU A 47 -2.53 13.05 17.06
N PRO A 48 -2.12 11.76 17.00
CA PRO A 48 -0.82 11.28 16.51
C PRO A 48 -0.60 11.34 14.99
N MET A 49 -1.24 12.24 14.24
CA MET A 49 -0.90 12.50 12.84
C MET A 49 0.59 12.90 12.66
N ALA A 50 1.23 13.39 13.73
CA ALA A 50 2.67 13.62 13.76
C ALA A 50 3.53 12.33 13.91
N LEU A 51 2.96 11.26 14.49
CA LEU A 51 3.68 10.02 14.83
C LEU A 51 3.33 8.84 13.90
N MET A 52 2.15 8.84 13.30
CA MET A 52 1.70 7.81 12.37
C MET A 52 1.19 8.46 11.07
N PRO A 53 1.51 7.90 9.90
CA PRO A 53 0.91 8.36 8.65
C PRO A 53 -0.63 8.29 8.74
N PHE A 54 -1.31 9.31 8.19
CA PHE A 54 -2.78 9.42 8.29
C PHE A 54 -3.51 8.24 7.63
N LEU A 55 -2.95 7.68 6.56
CA LEU A 55 -3.59 6.60 5.78
C LEU A 55 -3.81 5.30 6.60
N PRO A 56 -2.80 4.70 7.27
CA PRO A 56 -3.02 3.61 8.22
C PRO A 56 -4.02 3.94 9.34
N PHE A 57 -3.98 5.16 9.89
CA PHE A 57 -4.94 5.57 10.91
C PHE A 57 -6.37 5.54 10.35
N MET A 58 -6.58 6.15 9.18
CA MET A 58 -7.85 6.21 8.47
C MET A 58 -8.42 4.81 8.23
N TYR A 59 -7.60 3.88 7.75
CA TYR A 59 -8.02 2.48 7.54
C TYR A 59 -8.31 1.77 8.86
N SER A 60 -7.55 2.02 9.94
CA SER A 60 -7.89 1.45 11.25
C SER A 60 -9.25 1.92 11.75
N PHE A 61 -9.54 3.22 11.57
CA PHE A 61 -10.82 3.82 11.95
C PHE A 61 -11.97 3.23 11.12
N CYS A 62 -11.80 3.15 9.79
CA CYS A 62 -12.78 2.53 8.90
C CYS A 62 -12.99 1.04 9.22
N TRP A 63 -11.91 0.30 9.44
CA TRP A 63 -11.97 -1.11 9.82
C TRP A 63 -12.76 -1.32 11.11
N LYS A 64 -12.53 -0.50 12.13
CA LYS A 64 -13.30 -0.54 13.38
C LYS A 64 -14.80 -0.31 13.13
N MET A 65 -15.15 0.68 12.31
CA MET A 65 -16.55 0.93 11.94
C MET A 65 -17.17 -0.25 11.20
N ILE A 66 -16.43 -0.92 10.32
CA ILE A 66 -16.95 -2.03 9.50
C ILE A 66 -17.01 -3.34 10.29
N LYS A 67 -16.01 -3.61 11.12
CA LYS A 67 -15.88 -4.87 11.88
C LYS A 67 -17.00 -5.03 12.90
N ASP A 68 -17.40 -3.92 13.52
CA ASP A 68 -18.46 -3.90 14.54
C ASP A 68 -19.87 -3.86 13.92
N GLU A 69 -19.96 -3.63 12.62
CA GLU A 69 -21.24 -3.61 11.92
C GLU A 69 -21.73 -5.05 11.70
N PRO A 70 -22.96 -5.39 12.13
CA PRO A 70 -23.56 -6.66 11.76
C PRO A 70 -23.57 -6.74 10.24
N ALA A 71 -22.85 -7.75 9.71
CA ALA A 71 -22.87 -8.07 8.30
C ALA A 71 -24.33 -8.04 7.85
N ALA A 72 -24.69 -7.09 6.98
CA ALA A 72 -26.08 -6.87 6.61
C ALA A 72 -26.66 -8.22 6.17
N SER A 73 -27.73 -8.67 6.81
CA SER A 73 -28.26 -10.00 6.55
C SER A 73 -28.52 -10.11 5.05
N LEU A 74 -28.01 -11.15 4.41
CA LEU A 74 -28.07 -11.34 2.95
C LEU A 74 -29.48 -11.13 2.37
N LYS A 75 -30.52 -11.32 3.19
CA LYS A 75 -31.93 -11.21 2.84
C LYS A 75 -32.41 -9.78 2.56
N SER A 76 -31.71 -8.75 3.05
CA SER A 76 -32.08 -7.35 2.81
C SER A 76 -31.29 -6.68 1.68
N ALA A 77 -30.27 -7.35 1.13
CA ALA A 77 -29.48 -6.81 0.05
C ALA A 77 -30.13 -7.14 -1.31
N PRO A 78 -30.46 -6.14 -2.14
CA PRO A 78 -30.87 -6.36 -3.52
C PRO A 78 -29.79 -7.15 -4.26
N VAL A 79 -30.18 -8.27 -4.89
CA VAL A 79 -29.30 -8.99 -5.83
C VAL A 79 -29.11 -8.08 -7.04
N GLY A 80 -27.97 -7.40 -7.13
CA GLY A 80 -27.69 -6.42 -8.17
C GLY A 80 -26.20 -6.23 -8.42
N PRO A 81 -25.82 -5.49 -9.49
CA PRO A 81 -24.43 -5.31 -9.92
C PRO A 81 -23.55 -4.54 -8.93
N ASN A 82 -24.14 -3.87 -7.94
CA ASN A 82 -23.43 -3.04 -6.96
C ASN A 82 -23.08 -3.79 -5.66
N ARG A 83 -22.91 -5.11 -5.70
CA ARG A 83 -22.67 -5.91 -4.50
C ARG A 83 -21.25 -5.70 -3.97
N PRO A 84 -21.03 -5.58 -2.64
CA PRO A 84 -19.69 -5.32 -2.12
C PRO A 84 -18.80 -6.55 -2.28
N VAL A 85 -17.54 -6.29 -2.58
CA VAL A 85 -16.51 -7.29 -2.91
C VAL A 85 -16.24 -8.24 -1.72
N PHE A 86 -16.35 -7.74 -0.50
CA PHE A 86 -15.87 -8.44 0.71
C PHE A 86 -16.93 -9.26 1.46
N TYR A 87 -18.12 -9.51 0.91
CA TYR A 87 -19.11 -10.39 1.57
C TYR A 87 -18.85 -11.89 1.28
N PRO A 88 -19.07 -12.81 2.25
CA PRO A 88 -18.78 -14.25 2.08
C PRO A 88 -19.62 -14.96 1.01
N ASP A 89 -20.84 -14.48 0.75
CA ASP A 89 -21.80 -15.12 -0.19
C ASP A 89 -22.19 -14.17 -1.33
N SER A 90 -21.29 -13.26 -1.71
CA SER A 90 -21.56 -12.26 -2.74
C SER A 90 -21.71 -12.86 -4.15
N TYR A 91 -21.30 -14.11 -4.39
CA TYR A 91 -21.30 -14.73 -5.72
C TYR A 91 -21.70 -16.21 -5.72
N ASN A 92 -22.44 -16.64 -6.75
CA ASN A 92 -22.87 -18.03 -6.96
C ASN A 92 -22.10 -18.67 -8.13
N VAL A 93 -21.19 -19.57 -7.76
CA VAL A 93 -20.27 -20.35 -8.62
C VAL A 93 -20.98 -21.09 -9.77
N GLN A 94 -22.23 -21.53 -9.57
CA GLN A 94 -22.93 -22.38 -10.55
C GLN A 94 -23.42 -21.63 -11.80
N SER A 95 -23.56 -20.31 -11.76
CA SER A 95 -24.12 -19.52 -12.88
C SER A 95 -23.10 -19.08 -13.93
N ALA A 96 -21.81 -19.35 -13.68
CA ALA A 96 -20.66 -18.72 -14.34
C ALA A 96 -20.02 -19.54 -15.48
N ILE A 97 -20.45 -20.78 -15.72
CA ILE A 97 -19.72 -21.70 -16.63
C ILE A 97 -19.90 -21.35 -18.13
N ASN A 98 -20.85 -20.48 -18.51
CA ASN A 98 -21.29 -20.36 -19.91
C ASN A 98 -21.13 -18.97 -20.58
N ALA A 99 -20.44 -18.00 -19.99
CA ALA A 99 -20.18 -16.73 -20.66
C ALA A 99 -18.75 -16.26 -20.37
N GLU A 100 -18.09 -15.67 -21.37
CA GLU A 100 -16.79 -15.01 -21.29
C GLU A 100 -16.74 -14.07 -20.08
N LEU A 101 -16.34 -14.59 -18.92
CA LEU A 101 -16.22 -13.80 -17.71
C LEU A 101 -15.04 -12.87 -17.90
N SER A 102 -15.34 -11.57 -17.84
CA SER A 102 -14.32 -10.56 -17.58
C SER A 102 -13.51 -11.04 -16.37
N ILE A 103 -12.18 -11.03 -16.50
CA ILE A 103 -11.21 -11.40 -15.45
C ILE A 103 -11.61 -10.91 -14.04
N PRO A 104 -12.27 -9.75 -13.83
CA PRO A 104 -12.75 -9.32 -12.51
C PRO A 104 -13.74 -10.26 -11.80
N GLN A 105 -14.59 -11.01 -12.51
CA GLN A 105 -15.70 -11.76 -11.87
C GLN A 105 -15.28 -13.12 -11.28
N ALA A 106 -14.59 -13.97 -12.04
CA ALA A 106 -14.00 -15.22 -11.52
C ALA A 106 -12.99 -14.94 -10.38
N LEU A 107 -12.49 -13.71 -10.35
CA LEU A 107 -11.49 -13.24 -9.42
C LEU A 107 -12.10 -12.75 -8.10
N LEU A 108 -13.21 -12.01 -8.17
CA LEU A 108 -14.04 -11.68 -7.01
C LEU A 108 -14.52 -12.93 -6.27
N GLU A 109 -14.86 -13.96 -7.03
CA GLU A 109 -15.21 -15.29 -6.54
C GLU A 109 -14.02 -15.97 -5.85
N LEU A 110 -12.83 -15.88 -6.42
CA LEU A 110 -11.60 -16.45 -5.84
C LEU A 110 -11.28 -15.87 -4.45
N VAL A 111 -11.47 -14.55 -4.30
CA VAL A 111 -11.27 -13.82 -3.05
C VAL A 111 -12.38 -14.14 -2.03
N SER A 112 -13.57 -14.56 -2.47
CA SER A 112 -14.68 -14.92 -1.57
C SER A 112 -14.39 -16.15 -0.68
N HIS A 113 -13.48 -17.02 -1.08
CA HIS A 113 -13.04 -18.18 -0.29
C HIS A 113 -12.11 -17.83 0.89
N LEU A 114 -11.65 -16.59 0.96
CA LEU A 114 -10.84 -16.09 2.06
C LEU A 114 -11.73 -15.57 3.19
N THR A 115 -11.25 -15.67 4.42
CA THR A 115 -11.94 -15.02 5.55
C THR A 115 -11.96 -13.50 5.34
N ILE A 116 -12.90 -12.78 5.99
CA ILE A 116 -12.96 -11.32 5.90
C ILE A 116 -11.61 -10.70 6.28
N GLU A 117 -10.98 -11.20 7.33
CA GLU A 117 -9.66 -10.74 7.78
C GLU A 117 -8.55 -11.05 6.75
N GLU A 118 -8.54 -12.22 6.12
CA GLU A 118 -7.55 -12.56 5.10
C GLU A 118 -7.69 -11.69 3.86
N ARG A 119 -8.91 -11.43 3.41
CA ARG A 119 -9.18 -10.50 2.31
C ARG A 119 -8.68 -9.10 2.65
N GLU A 120 -8.95 -8.65 3.87
CA GLU A 120 -8.53 -7.34 4.36
C GLU A 120 -7.01 -7.20 4.36
N ILE A 121 -6.29 -8.20 4.86
CA ILE A 121 -4.83 -8.23 4.87
C ILE A 121 -4.25 -8.13 3.45
N LEU A 122 -4.80 -8.88 2.51
CA LEU A 122 -4.34 -8.82 1.11
C LEU A 122 -4.68 -7.47 0.47
N TRP A 123 -5.84 -6.89 0.80
CA TRP A 123 -6.22 -5.57 0.32
C TRP A 123 -5.20 -4.52 0.76
N LEU A 124 -4.98 -4.41 2.06
CA LEU A 124 -4.04 -3.45 2.64
C LEU A 124 -2.61 -3.66 2.11
N LYS A 125 -2.21 -4.92 1.88
CA LYS A 125 -0.87 -5.25 1.41
C LYS A 125 -0.63 -4.90 -0.05
N PHE A 126 -1.58 -5.19 -0.94
CA PHE A 126 -1.36 -5.14 -2.39
C PHE A 126 -2.03 -3.95 -3.08
N PHE A 127 -3.10 -3.40 -2.52
CA PHE A 127 -3.80 -2.26 -3.12
C PHE A 127 -3.32 -0.95 -2.52
N ASP A 128 -3.25 -0.91 -1.19
CA ASP A 128 -2.83 0.25 -0.41
C ASP A 128 -1.32 0.24 -0.09
N GLU A 129 -0.62 -0.84 -0.47
CA GLU A 129 0.83 -0.98 -0.36
C GLU A 129 1.38 -0.77 1.07
N LEU A 130 0.57 -1.08 2.08
CA LEU A 130 0.97 -0.93 3.47
C LEU A 130 2.07 -1.92 3.86
N THR A 131 2.96 -1.46 4.74
CA THR A 131 3.96 -2.31 5.38
C THR A 131 3.30 -3.28 6.35
N ASP A 132 3.99 -4.39 6.65
CA ASP A 132 3.47 -5.40 7.58
C ASP A 132 3.19 -4.79 8.97
N VAL A 133 3.99 -3.79 9.38
CA VAL A 133 3.79 -3.05 10.64
C VAL A 133 2.53 -2.21 10.59
N GLU A 134 2.29 -1.47 9.50
CA GLU A 134 1.07 -0.68 9.35
C GLU A 134 -0.18 -1.56 9.33
N ILE A 135 -0.13 -2.71 8.65
CA ILE A 135 -1.23 -3.69 8.65
C ILE A 135 -1.53 -4.17 10.08
N THR A 136 -0.50 -4.41 10.90
CA THR A 136 -0.72 -4.82 12.30
C THR A 136 -1.44 -3.75 13.12
N ASN A 137 -1.13 -2.48 12.85
CA ASN A 137 -1.78 -1.34 13.51
C ASN A 137 -3.23 -1.19 13.03
N VAL A 138 -3.47 -1.27 11.71
CA VAL A 138 -4.81 -1.16 11.11
C VAL A 138 -5.75 -2.22 11.70
N LEU A 139 -5.29 -3.47 11.70
CA LEU A 139 -6.11 -4.63 12.09
C LEU A 139 -6.03 -4.96 13.58
N GLN A 140 -5.27 -4.18 14.36
CA GLN A 140 -5.09 -4.36 15.80
C GLN A 140 -4.64 -5.78 16.18
N MET A 141 -3.68 -6.32 15.42
CA MET A 141 -3.13 -7.67 15.62
C MET A 141 -1.69 -7.63 16.11
N HIS A 142 -1.18 -8.77 16.58
CA HIS A 142 0.18 -8.82 17.10
C HIS A 142 1.24 -8.70 15.98
N LYS A 143 2.38 -8.04 16.24
CA LYS A 143 3.43 -7.71 15.24
C LYS A 143 3.92 -8.91 14.42
N LYS A 144 3.92 -10.10 15.01
CA LYS A 144 4.35 -11.36 14.35
C LYS A 144 3.25 -12.03 13.51
N GLU A 145 2.00 -11.58 13.61
CA GLU A 145 0.86 -12.24 12.98
C GLU A 145 0.66 -11.83 11.54
N ALA A 146 0.83 -10.54 11.19
CA ALA A 146 0.59 -10.06 9.83
C ALA A 146 1.44 -10.77 8.78
N PRO A 147 2.78 -10.92 8.91
CA PRO A 147 3.58 -11.62 7.90
C PRO A 147 3.12 -13.07 7.68
N ARG A 148 2.75 -13.75 8.77
CA ARG A 148 2.23 -15.13 8.72
C ARG A 148 0.86 -15.19 8.03
N LYS A 149 -0.06 -14.30 8.37
CA LYS A 149 -1.40 -14.25 7.78
C LYS A 149 -1.36 -13.84 6.30
N ILE A 150 -0.49 -12.88 5.93
CA ILE A 150 -0.22 -12.51 4.53
C ILE A 150 0.23 -13.76 3.75
N TYR A 151 1.25 -14.46 4.25
CA TYR A 151 1.75 -15.67 3.61
C TYR A 151 0.66 -16.74 3.45
N ASN A 152 -0.11 -17.02 4.50
CA ASN A 152 -1.18 -18.01 4.46
C ASN A 152 -2.29 -17.62 3.47
N ALA A 153 -2.70 -16.36 3.46
CA ALA A 153 -3.71 -15.86 2.53
C ALA A 153 -3.20 -15.95 1.07
N MET A 154 -1.93 -15.62 0.83
CA MET A 154 -1.30 -15.78 -0.49
C MET A 154 -1.22 -17.24 -0.93
N GLN A 155 -0.93 -18.18 -0.03
CA GLN A 155 -0.93 -19.61 -0.35
C GLN A 155 -2.32 -20.09 -0.73
N LYS A 156 -3.35 -19.67 0.00
CA LYS A 156 -4.75 -19.97 -0.37
C LYS A 156 -5.10 -19.42 -1.74
N VAL A 157 -4.79 -18.16 -2.03
CA VAL A 157 -5.01 -17.57 -3.37
C VAL A 157 -4.29 -18.38 -4.44
N ARG A 158 -3.02 -18.77 -4.20
CA ARG A 158 -2.24 -19.59 -5.12
C ARG A 158 -2.89 -20.95 -5.36
N GLU A 159 -3.33 -21.64 -4.31
CA GLU A 159 -4.00 -22.94 -4.42
C GLU A 159 -5.29 -22.83 -5.23
N ILE A 160 -6.10 -21.80 -4.97
CA ILE A 160 -7.34 -21.59 -5.73
C ILE A 160 -7.03 -21.30 -7.20
N LEU A 161 -6.02 -20.45 -7.49
CA LEU A 161 -5.59 -20.16 -8.87
C LEU A 161 -5.08 -21.42 -9.60
N ILE A 162 -4.36 -22.31 -8.90
CA ILE A 162 -3.90 -23.58 -9.49
C ILE A 162 -5.08 -24.50 -9.80
N ASN A 163 -6.03 -24.60 -8.87
CA ASN A 163 -7.20 -25.47 -9.00
C ASN A 163 -8.20 -24.95 -10.05
N SER A 164 -8.30 -23.63 -10.23
CA SER A 164 -9.17 -23.01 -11.24
C SER A 164 -8.56 -23.01 -12.65
N THR A 165 -7.28 -23.33 -12.80
CA THR A 165 -6.60 -23.36 -14.09
C THR A 165 -6.85 -24.71 -14.81
N PRO A 166 -7.27 -24.73 -16.09
CA PRO A 166 -7.46 -25.96 -16.87
C PRO A 166 -6.19 -26.84 -16.88
N GLU A 167 -6.36 -28.17 -16.91
CA GLU A 167 -5.28 -29.16 -16.69
C GLU A 167 -4.01 -28.96 -17.53
N GLY A 168 -4.12 -28.39 -18.74
CA GLY A 168 -2.98 -28.09 -19.60
C GLY A 168 -2.18 -26.83 -19.25
N ALA A 169 -2.66 -25.96 -18.35
CA ALA A 169 -2.03 -24.68 -18.01
C ALA A 169 -1.49 -24.60 -16.57
N ARG A 170 -1.56 -25.70 -15.80
CA ARG A 170 -1.17 -25.75 -14.38
C ARG A 170 0.33 -25.50 -14.11
N HIS A 171 1.20 -25.54 -15.11
CA HIS A 171 2.65 -25.52 -14.94
C HIS A 171 3.33 -24.13 -14.81
N ILE A 172 2.60 -23.00 -14.90
CA ILE A 172 3.22 -21.65 -14.94
C ILE A 172 2.87 -20.76 -13.71
N ASN A 173 2.31 -21.31 -12.63
CA ASN A 173 1.91 -20.52 -11.46
C ASN A 173 3.04 -20.30 -10.44
N TYR A 174 4.01 -19.46 -10.81
CA TYR A 174 4.96 -18.82 -9.88
C TYR A 174 4.32 -17.63 -9.15
N PHE A 175 4.84 -17.27 -7.98
CA PHE A 175 4.41 -16.11 -7.18
C PHE A 175 4.30 -14.78 -7.95
N GLY A 176 5.08 -14.61 -9.04
CA GLY A 176 4.92 -13.45 -9.93
C GLY A 176 3.52 -13.32 -10.54
N ASN A 177 2.79 -14.43 -10.65
CA ASN A 177 1.40 -14.42 -11.11
C ASN A 177 0.45 -13.82 -10.05
N VAL A 178 0.76 -13.93 -8.76
CA VAL A 178 -0.06 -13.38 -7.67
C VAL A 178 0.05 -11.85 -7.60
N SER A 179 1.23 -11.28 -7.83
CA SER A 179 1.38 -9.82 -7.89
C SER A 179 0.66 -9.23 -9.10
N ASN A 180 0.93 -9.78 -10.29
CA ASN A 180 0.24 -9.38 -11.53
C ASN A 180 -1.28 -9.54 -11.40
N PHE A 181 -1.71 -10.57 -10.66
CA PHE A 181 -3.10 -10.79 -10.33
C PHE A 181 -3.68 -9.58 -9.59
N PHE A 182 -3.09 -9.16 -8.47
CA PHE A 182 -3.57 -7.97 -7.74
C PHE A 182 -3.51 -6.67 -8.56
N ASP A 183 -2.48 -6.49 -9.38
CA ASP A 183 -2.35 -5.32 -10.28
C ASP A 183 -3.51 -5.24 -11.28
N ASN A 184 -3.90 -6.39 -11.85
CA ASN A 184 -5.04 -6.46 -12.76
C ASN A 184 -6.36 -6.12 -12.05
N ILE A 185 -6.52 -6.52 -10.79
CA ILE A 185 -7.69 -6.14 -9.98
C ILE A 185 -7.70 -4.64 -9.76
N LYS A 186 -6.58 -4.08 -9.32
CA LYS A 186 -6.41 -2.64 -9.08
C LYS A 186 -6.75 -1.84 -10.33
N ALA A 187 -6.34 -2.32 -11.51
CA ALA A 187 -6.69 -1.71 -12.80
C ALA A 187 -8.19 -1.84 -13.15
N SER A 188 -8.84 -2.93 -12.75
CA SER A 188 -10.28 -3.14 -13.01
C SER A 188 -11.21 -2.40 -12.06
N LEU A 189 -10.76 -2.13 -10.83
CA LEU A 189 -11.48 -1.36 -9.82
C LEU A 189 -11.34 0.13 -10.13
N ASN A 190 -11.91 0.57 -11.25
CA ASN A 190 -11.94 1.97 -11.67
C ASN A 190 -13.04 2.74 -10.91
N LEU A 191 -12.96 2.71 -9.57
CA LEU A 191 -13.81 3.53 -8.71
C LEU A 191 -13.38 4.99 -8.87
N LYS A 192 -14.27 5.78 -9.46
CA LYS A 192 -14.10 7.23 -9.59
C LYS A 192 -14.59 7.91 -8.32
N GLU A 193 -14.03 9.08 -8.08
CA GLU A 193 -14.50 9.97 -7.04
C GLU A 193 -15.93 10.43 -7.34
N ASP A 194 -16.80 10.34 -6.33
CA ASP A 194 -18.13 10.93 -6.37
C ASP A 194 -18.05 12.34 -5.80
N GLU A 195 -17.94 13.34 -6.68
CA GLU A 195 -17.80 14.76 -6.33
C GLU A 195 -19.01 15.30 -5.56
N ASN A 196 -20.21 14.75 -5.80
CA ASN A 196 -21.40 15.16 -5.06
C ASN A 196 -21.31 14.65 -3.64
N LEU A 197 -21.01 13.36 -3.46
CA LEU A 197 -20.82 12.77 -2.14
C LEU A 197 -19.69 13.46 -1.37
N LYS A 198 -18.57 13.79 -2.04
CA LYS A 198 -17.48 14.58 -1.49
C LYS A 198 -17.98 15.92 -0.96
N THR A 199 -18.68 16.68 -1.79
CA THR A 199 -19.19 17.98 -1.39
C THR A 199 -20.16 17.88 -0.21
N GLU A 200 -21.05 16.89 -0.22
CA GLU A 200 -22.02 16.63 0.86
C GLU A 200 -21.35 16.24 2.17
N VAL A 201 -20.38 15.33 2.15
CA VAL A 201 -19.63 14.92 3.34
C VAL A 201 -18.86 16.11 3.91
N LYS A 202 -18.18 16.89 3.07
CA LYS A 202 -17.43 18.08 3.50
C LYS A 202 -18.34 19.10 4.18
N ALA A 203 -19.49 19.41 3.56
CA ALA A 203 -20.47 20.32 4.11
C ALA A 203 -21.03 19.82 5.46
N ALA A 204 -21.33 18.52 5.58
CA ALA A 204 -21.83 17.92 6.81
C ALA A 204 -20.80 17.99 7.96
N VAL A 205 -19.51 17.76 7.67
CA VAL A 205 -18.44 17.88 8.68
C VAL A 205 -18.33 19.33 9.18
N LEU A 206 -18.31 20.31 8.26
CA LEU A 206 -18.21 21.73 8.63
C LEU A 206 -19.45 22.23 9.40
N ALA A 207 -20.65 21.78 9.04
CA ALA A 207 -21.88 22.13 9.73
C ALA A 207 -21.89 21.66 11.19
N LYS A 208 -21.49 20.40 11.45
CA LYS A 208 -21.35 19.87 12.83
C LYS A 208 -20.41 20.70 13.70
N HIS A 209 -19.34 21.23 13.10
CA HIS A 209 -18.40 22.10 13.81
C HIS A 209 -18.94 23.51 14.05
N ALA A 210 -19.66 24.07 13.09
CA ALA A 210 -20.30 25.38 13.24
C ALA A 210 -21.39 25.40 14.33
N GLU A 211 -21.99 24.24 14.63
CA GLU A 211 -22.98 24.07 15.72
C GLU A 211 -22.36 23.84 17.10
N THR A 212 -21.04 23.66 17.18
CA THR A 212 -20.31 23.51 18.45
C THR A 212 -19.57 24.79 18.97
N PRO A 213 -20.05 26.06 18.84
CA PRO A 213 -19.20 27.21 19.17
C PRO A 213 -18.95 27.53 20.66
N GLN A 214 -19.55 26.87 21.65
CA GLN A 214 -19.55 27.44 23.02
C GLN A 214 -19.33 26.53 24.23
N SER A 215 -19.26 25.20 24.10
CA SER A 215 -19.16 24.35 25.30
C SER A 215 -17.74 24.18 25.87
N TYR A 216 -16.68 24.47 25.09
CA TYR A 216 -15.31 24.24 25.56
C TYR A 216 -14.66 25.46 26.22
N ALA A 217 -15.08 26.68 25.86
CA ALA A 217 -14.56 27.90 26.48
C ALA A 217 -15.05 28.08 27.94
N SER A 218 -16.18 27.50 28.32
CA SER A 218 -16.75 27.61 29.68
C SER A 218 -16.20 26.57 30.67
N GLN A 219 -15.52 25.52 30.22
CA GLN A 219 -14.96 24.49 31.12
C GLN A 219 -13.56 24.82 31.66
N GLN A 220 -12.87 25.83 31.13
CA GLN A 220 -11.54 26.25 31.64
C GLN A 220 -11.60 27.41 32.65
N GLN A 221 -12.77 27.93 33.02
CA GLN A 221 -12.90 29.05 33.97
C GLN A 221 -13.45 28.71 35.37
N HIS A 222 -13.67 27.42 35.69
CA HIS A 222 -13.96 27.02 37.07
C HIS A 222 -12.79 26.27 37.70
N SER A 223 -11.75 27.03 38.05
CA SER A 223 -10.86 26.69 39.17
C SER A 223 -11.58 27.06 40.47
N PRO A 224 -11.98 26.09 41.33
CA PRO A 224 -12.39 26.44 42.68
C PRO A 224 -11.14 26.83 43.48
N GLN A 225 -11.13 28.08 43.94
CA GLN A 225 -10.31 28.51 45.05
C GLN A 225 -10.49 27.57 46.25
N SER A 226 -9.37 27.00 46.68
CA SER A 226 -8.94 26.90 48.08
C SER A 226 -10.00 26.62 49.15
N ALA A 227 -10.02 25.36 49.64
CA ALA A 227 -10.45 25.08 51.01
C ALA A 227 -9.65 23.91 51.60
N HIS A 228 -8.52 24.28 52.22
CA HIS A 228 -7.99 23.79 53.49
C HIS A 228 -8.74 22.62 54.17
N THR A 229 -8.14 21.43 54.30
CA THR A 229 -8.28 20.57 55.50
C THR A 229 -7.06 19.64 55.63
N GLN A 230 -6.58 19.52 56.86
CA GLN A 230 -5.35 18.86 57.36
C GLN A 230 -5.23 17.34 57.12
N PRO A 231 -4.02 16.78 57.27
CA PRO A 231 -3.77 15.35 57.22
C PRO A 231 -4.03 14.67 58.57
N GLN A 232 -4.71 13.52 58.56
CA GLN A 232 -4.62 12.54 59.64
C GLN A 232 -3.76 11.36 59.20
N SER A 233 -2.76 11.13 60.04
CA SER A 233 -1.81 10.03 60.17
C SER A 233 -2.49 8.69 60.50
N GLU A 234 -1.95 7.59 59.95
CA GLU A 234 -1.80 6.26 60.57
C GLU A 234 -1.01 5.36 59.58
N SER A 235 0.30 5.21 59.78
CA SER A 235 0.99 4.12 60.49
C SER A 235 0.97 2.75 59.81
N SER A 236 2.12 2.35 59.24
CA SER A 236 2.78 1.02 59.38
C SER A 236 4.04 1.02 58.49
N GLN A 237 5.23 1.22 59.06
CA GLN A 237 6.11 0.17 59.60
C GLN A 237 7.17 -0.26 58.55
N TYR A 238 8.27 0.49 58.49
CA TYR A 238 9.55 0.07 57.90
C TYR A 238 10.66 0.21 58.95
N MET A 239 11.45 -0.85 59.09
CA MET A 239 12.68 -0.95 59.89
C MET A 239 13.90 -0.72 58.94
N PRO A 240 15.12 -0.51 59.49
CA PRO A 240 16.07 0.55 59.13
C PRO A 240 17.21 -0.04 58.26
N SER A 241 18.24 0.67 57.78
CA SER A 241 19.18 1.54 58.47
C SER A 241 20.30 1.97 57.50
N GLN A 242 20.80 3.20 57.69
CA GLN A 242 22.19 3.69 57.48
C GLN A 242 22.70 3.79 56.02
N SER A 243 23.39 4.85 55.57
CA SER A 243 24.34 5.72 56.26
C SER A 243 24.36 7.13 55.69
N ALA A 244 24.68 8.07 56.58
CA ALA A 244 24.96 9.48 56.32
C ALA A 244 26.44 9.71 55.96
N SER A 245 26.68 10.72 55.14
CA SER A 245 27.75 11.72 55.26
C SER A 245 27.50 12.77 54.16
N ASP A 246 26.95 13.93 54.48
CA ASP A 246 27.59 15.14 55.00
C ASP A 246 28.46 15.92 53.99
N ILE A 247 27.98 17.14 53.70
CA ILE A 247 28.71 18.42 53.62
C ILE A 247 29.63 18.63 52.40
N GLN A 248 29.33 19.56 51.49
CA GLN A 248 29.68 20.99 51.64
C GLN A 248 29.35 21.80 50.38
N GLU A 249 28.64 22.89 50.61
CA GLU A 249 28.40 24.03 49.74
C GLU A 249 29.71 24.82 49.53
N LYS A 250 30.07 25.13 48.28
CA LYS A 250 31.05 26.18 47.97
C LYS A 250 30.81 26.75 46.58
N ASP A 251 30.22 27.94 46.55
CA ASP A 251 30.15 28.82 45.39
C ASP A 251 31.55 29.17 44.89
N GLN A 252 31.79 28.94 43.60
CA GLN A 252 32.84 29.61 42.83
C GLN A 252 32.27 30.05 41.47
N PRO A 253 32.53 31.29 41.03
CA PRO A 253 32.16 31.72 39.70
C PRO A 253 33.08 31.05 38.67
N PHE A 254 32.48 30.27 37.78
CA PHE A 254 33.14 29.63 36.65
C PHE A 254 33.42 30.70 35.58
N ILE A 255 34.70 31.06 35.41
CA ILE A 255 35.18 31.75 34.22
C ILE A 255 35.35 30.67 33.16
N GLU A 256 34.47 30.69 32.16
CA GLU A 256 34.46 29.76 31.04
C GLU A 256 35.51 30.25 30.02
N ASP A 257 36.76 29.84 30.24
CA ASP A 257 37.79 29.89 29.21
C ASP A 257 37.41 28.88 28.12
N ILE A 258 37.02 29.40 26.95
CA ILE A 258 36.77 28.61 25.74
C ILE A 258 38.15 28.14 25.24
N GLU A 259 38.64 27.05 25.80
CA GLU A 259 39.66 26.22 25.15
C GLU A 259 38.96 25.50 23.98
N GLU A 260 39.24 25.92 22.75
CA GLU A 260 38.91 25.17 21.55
C GLU A 260 39.64 23.82 21.61
N ASP A 261 38.98 22.81 22.19
CA ASP A 261 39.44 21.43 22.19
C ASP A 261 39.65 20.99 20.74
N ALA A 262 40.92 20.88 20.34
CA ALA A 262 41.30 20.32 19.07
C ALA A 262 40.65 18.93 18.94
N PRO A 263 39.93 18.65 17.83
CA PRO A 263 39.13 17.44 17.70
C PRO A 263 40.01 16.22 17.91
N SER A 264 39.62 15.38 18.87
CA SER A 264 40.28 14.11 19.17
C SER A 264 40.54 13.33 17.89
N PHE A 265 41.75 12.80 17.73
CA PHE A 265 42.16 11.98 16.58
C PHE A 265 41.14 10.86 16.28
N LYS A 266 40.46 10.36 17.30
CA LYS A 266 39.40 9.35 17.20
C LYS A 266 38.15 9.87 16.46
N GLU A 267 37.75 11.12 16.68
CA GLU A 267 36.63 11.74 15.95
C GLU A 267 37.01 12.04 14.50
N LEU A 268 38.23 12.50 14.26
CA LEU A 268 38.76 12.72 12.92
C LEU A 268 38.77 11.41 12.13
N TRP A 269 39.22 10.31 12.72
CA TRP A 269 39.20 8.99 12.09
C TRP A 269 37.78 8.49 11.80
N ARG A 270 36.82 8.73 12.69
CA ARG A 270 35.41 8.36 12.48
C ARG A 270 34.79 9.11 11.30
N LYS A 271 35.10 10.41 11.17
CA LYS A 271 34.67 11.22 10.02
C LYS A 271 35.29 10.72 8.71
N ILE A 272 36.57 10.35 8.72
CA ILE A 272 37.27 9.77 7.55
C ILE A 272 36.63 8.44 7.14
N GLN A 273 36.34 7.54 8.09
CA GLN A 273 35.67 6.27 7.77
C GLN A 273 34.28 6.48 7.17
N GLY A 274 33.49 7.39 7.74
CA GLY A 274 32.17 7.73 7.18
C GLY A 274 32.26 8.25 5.74
N ALA A 275 33.23 9.13 5.47
CA ALA A 275 33.46 9.66 4.13
C ALA A 275 33.90 8.56 3.14
N VAL A 276 34.83 7.70 3.55
CA VAL A 276 35.31 6.58 2.72
C VAL A 276 34.17 5.62 2.38
N VAL A 277 33.37 5.20 3.37
CA VAL A 277 32.21 4.32 3.14
C VAL A 277 31.20 4.95 2.17
N THR A 278 30.95 6.26 2.31
CA THR A 278 30.03 6.99 1.42
C THR A 278 30.54 7.01 -0.02
N VAL A 279 31.83 7.29 -0.23
CA VAL A 279 32.45 7.28 -1.57
C VAL A 279 32.40 5.88 -2.19
N PHE A 280 32.73 4.83 -1.43
CA PHE A 280 32.65 3.45 -1.92
C PHE A 280 31.21 3.04 -2.27
N ALA A 281 30.22 3.46 -1.49
CA ALA A 281 28.82 3.19 -1.79
C ALA A 281 28.37 3.85 -3.11
N VAL A 282 28.75 5.11 -3.33
CA VAL A 282 28.46 5.83 -4.59
C VAL A 282 29.14 5.17 -5.79
N LEU A 283 30.40 4.76 -5.65
CA LEU A 283 31.14 4.05 -6.70
C LEU A 283 30.51 2.68 -7.01
N ALA A 284 30.08 1.94 -5.99
CA ALA A 284 29.44 0.64 -6.16
C ALA A 284 28.09 0.77 -6.91
N VAL A 285 27.25 1.73 -6.53
CA VAL A 285 25.97 2.00 -7.23
C VAL A 285 26.23 2.41 -8.67
N SER A 286 27.22 3.28 -8.91
CA SER A 286 27.59 3.71 -10.27
C SER A 286 28.10 2.55 -11.13
N PHE A 287 28.91 1.66 -10.56
CA PHE A 287 29.43 0.48 -11.26
C PHE A 287 28.32 -0.53 -11.58
N VAL A 288 27.40 -0.78 -10.65
CA VAL A 288 26.22 -1.63 -10.91
C VAL A 288 25.33 -1.00 -11.98
N GLY A 289 25.06 0.30 -11.92
CA GLY A 289 24.32 1.01 -12.97
C GLY A 289 25.00 0.90 -14.35
N MET A 290 26.32 1.05 -14.41
CA MET A 290 27.10 0.95 -15.65
C MET A 290 27.09 -0.48 -16.22
N THR A 291 27.21 -1.51 -15.37
CA THR A 291 27.16 -2.92 -15.81
C THR A 291 25.77 -3.31 -16.33
N ILE A 292 24.70 -2.86 -15.67
CA ILE A 292 23.31 -3.05 -16.16
C ILE A 292 23.13 -2.32 -17.51
N TYR A 293 23.60 -1.08 -17.62
CA TYR A 293 23.51 -0.31 -18.86
C TYR A 293 24.25 -0.98 -20.03
N LEU A 294 25.47 -1.47 -19.79
CA LEU A 294 26.26 -2.18 -20.80
C LEU A 294 25.64 -3.53 -21.19
N GLN A 295 25.07 -4.26 -20.23
CA GLN A 295 24.33 -5.50 -20.51
C GLN A 295 23.09 -5.24 -21.36
N GLN A 296 22.30 -4.22 -21.04
CA GLN A 296 21.11 -3.86 -21.83
C GLN A 296 21.47 -3.48 -23.26
N LYS A 297 22.53 -2.68 -23.46
CA LYS A 297 22.97 -2.29 -24.82
C LYS A 297 23.36 -3.49 -25.69
N ASN A 298 23.83 -4.58 -25.08
CA ASN A 298 24.23 -5.80 -25.79
C ASN A 298 23.07 -6.76 -26.09
N ILE A 299 21.96 -6.67 -25.35
CA ILE A 299 20.79 -7.52 -25.58
C ILE A 299 20.02 -7.04 -26.83
N TYR A 300 19.85 -5.73 -26.99
CA TYR A 300 19.07 -5.17 -28.10
C TYR A 300 19.83 -5.16 -29.44
N SER A 301 21.15 -5.31 -29.45
CA SER A 301 21.94 -5.41 -30.69
C SER A 301 21.64 -6.66 -31.52
N LYS A 302 20.99 -7.67 -30.90
CA LYS A 302 20.58 -8.93 -31.53
C LYS A 302 19.12 -8.95 -31.97
N VAL A 303 18.42 -7.81 -31.89
CA VAL A 303 17.03 -7.65 -32.29
C VAL A 303 17.01 -7.02 -33.68
N PHE A 304 16.46 -7.75 -34.65
CA PHE A 304 16.30 -7.28 -36.02
C PHE A 304 14.86 -6.81 -36.24
N TYR A 305 14.70 -5.58 -36.71
CA TYR A 305 13.40 -5.03 -37.09
C TYR A 305 13.27 -5.14 -38.61
N THR A 306 12.16 -5.68 -39.12
CA THR A 306 11.83 -5.56 -40.55
C THR A 306 11.18 -4.20 -40.80
N ASP A 307 11.50 -3.55 -41.93
CA ASP A 307 11.47 -2.08 -42.19
C ASP A 307 10.09 -1.36 -42.16
N GLN A 308 9.32 -1.48 -41.07
CA GLN A 308 8.07 -0.73 -40.87
C GLN A 308 7.92 -0.09 -39.48
N PHE A 309 9.00 -0.04 -38.69
CA PHE A 309 8.99 0.66 -37.40
C PHE A 309 9.61 2.04 -37.50
N VAL A 310 8.83 3.06 -37.13
CA VAL A 310 9.37 4.41 -36.85
C VAL A 310 10.19 4.35 -35.56
N ASP A 311 11.26 5.15 -35.44
CA ASP A 311 12.19 5.04 -34.30
C ASP A 311 11.52 5.30 -32.93
N GLU A 312 10.49 6.16 -32.90
CA GLU A 312 9.65 6.39 -31.72
C GLU A 312 8.89 5.11 -31.31
N GLU A 313 8.31 4.40 -32.28
CA GLU A 313 7.66 3.10 -32.05
C GLU A 313 8.65 2.05 -31.57
N LYS A 314 9.87 2.00 -32.14
CA LYS A 314 10.93 1.08 -31.69
C LYS A 314 11.28 1.33 -30.23
N SER A 315 11.47 2.59 -29.85
CA SER A 315 11.83 2.96 -28.49
C SER A 315 10.74 2.56 -27.49
N ALA A 316 9.48 2.86 -27.80
CA ALA A 316 8.34 2.47 -26.98
C ALA A 316 8.18 0.94 -26.90
N PHE A 317 8.30 0.23 -28.03
CA PHE A 317 8.19 -1.24 -28.07
C PHE A 317 9.32 -1.93 -27.30
N ASN A 318 10.56 -1.43 -27.44
CA ASN A 318 11.71 -1.90 -26.66
C ASN A 318 11.45 -1.78 -25.15
N ARG A 319 10.98 -0.61 -24.72
CA ARG A 319 10.71 -0.31 -23.31
C ARG A 319 9.56 -1.15 -22.76
N ASP A 320 8.45 -1.26 -23.48
CA ASP A 320 7.20 -1.79 -22.91
C ASP A 320 7.04 -3.30 -23.12
N VAL A 321 7.64 -3.85 -24.18
CA VAL A 321 7.52 -5.25 -24.59
C VAL A 321 8.85 -5.99 -24.46
N LEU A 322 9.89 -5.59 -25.19
CA LEU A 322 11.12 -6.40 -25.28
C LEU A 322 11.88 -6.46 -23.95
N SER A 323 11.86 -5.40 -23.14
CA SER A 323 12.42 -5.40 -21.78
C SER A 323 11.79 -6.45 -20.85
N LYS A 324 10.57 -6.90 -21.15
CA LYS A 324 9.86 -7.93 -20.36
C LYS A 324 10.08 -9.32 -20.92
N VAL A 325 10.20 -9.44 -22.25
CA VAL A 325 10.31 -10.73 -22.94
C VAL A 325 11.76 -11.23 -23.03
N LEU A 326 12.72 -10.36 -23.35
CA LEU A 326 14.09 -10.77 -23.67
C LEU A 326 14.98 -11.08 -22.45
N PRO A 327 15.01 -10.30 -21.35
CA PRO A 327 16.02 -10.48 -20.30
C PRO A 327 15.96 -11.81 -19.54
N LYS A 328 14.84 -12.53 -19.63
CA LYS A 328 14.66 -13.83 -18.98
C LYS A 328 15.15 -15.01 -19.83
N ARG A 329 15.59 -14.77 -21.07
CA ARG A 329 15.88 -15.82 -22.05
C ARG A 329 17.31 -15.74 -22.53
N ASP A 330 17.95 -16.90 -22.64
CA ASP A 330 19.24 -17.00 -23.32
C ASP A 330 18.99 -17.21 -24.83
N PHE A 331 18.84 -16.10 -25.56
CA PHE A 331 18.47 -16.12 -26.97
C PHE A 331 19.64 -15.81 -27.90
N LYS A 332 19.60 -16.41 -29.09
CA LYS A 332 20.62 -16.26 -30.13
C LYS A 332 20.31 -15.07 -31.03
N LYS A 333 19.06 -14.97 -31.50
CA LYS A 333 18.54 -13.86 -32.30
C LYS A 333 17.07 -13.62 -31.99
N ALA A 334 16.63 -12.38 -32.11
CA ALA A 334 15.22 -12.03 -32.09
C ALA A 334 14.89 -11.22 -33.33
N SER A 335 13.72 -11.45 -33.93
CA SER A 335 13.20 -10.65 -35.05
C SER A 335 11.84 -10.11 -34.69
N VAL A 336 11.64 -8.82 -34.96
CA VAL A 336 10.39 -8.11 -34.75
C VAL A 336 9.84 -7.74 -36.11
N GLU A 337 8.68 -8.29 -36.44
CA GLU A 337 7.97 -8.05 -37.69
C GLU A 337 6.63 -7.39 -37.39
N LYS A 338 6.37 -6.26 -38.05
CA LYS A 338 5.08 -5.55 -37.95
C LYS A 338 4.28 -5.78 -39.23
N THR A 339 3.01 -6.12 -39.05
CA THR A 339 2.01 -6.21 -40.11
C THR A 339 0.77 -5.47 -39.62
N ASP A 340 0.55 -4.26 -40.13
CA ASP A 340 -0.50 -3.34 -39.69
C ASP A 340 -0.44 -3.03 -38.19
N SER A 341 -1.45 -3.49 -37.44
CA SER A 341 -1.55 -3.33 -35.98
C SER A 341 -0.96 -4.50 -35.20
N ILE A 342 -0.47 -5.53 -35.88
CA ILE A 342 0.06 -6.74 -35.26
C ILE A 342 1.59 -6.72 -35.31
N VAL A 343 2.23 -7.09 -34.21
CA VAL A 343 3.68 -7.24 -34.11
C VAL A 343 4.01 -8.65 -33.67
N ASN A 344 4.75 -9.36 -34.51
CA ASN A 344 5.28 -10.68 -34.24
C ASN A 344 6.72 -10.53 -33.73
N VAL A 345 6.98 -11.08 -32.54
CA VAL A 345 8.33 -11.19 -31.97
C VAL A 345 8.72 -12.65 -32.00
N SER A 346 9.62 -12.99 -32.91
CA SER A 346 10.18 -14.34 -33.01
C SER A 346 11.53 -14.38 -32.31
N ILE A 347 11.71 -15.33 -31.40
CA ILE A 347 12.91 -15.50 -30.58
C ILE A 347 13.47 -16.89 -30.85
N GLU A 348 14.66 -16.98 -31.44
CA GLU A 348 15.40 -18.24 -31.55
C GLU A 348 16.32 -18.37 -30.34
N ASN A 349 16.10 -19.40 -29.52
CA ASN A 349 16.97 -19.68 -28.39
C ASN A 349 18.29 -20.32 -28.83
N LYS A 350 19.29 -20.39 -27.94
CA LYS A 350 20.58 -21.04 -28.25
C LYS A 350 20.47 -22.52 -28.65
N ASN A 351 19.37 -23.18 -28.26
CA ASN A 351 19.10 -24.58 -28.57
C ASN A 351 18.37 -24.76 -29.91
N GLY A 352 18.16 -23.68 -30.68
CA GLY A 352 17.50 -23.70 -31.99
C GLY A 352 15.97 -23.78 -31.94
N LYS A 353 15.34 -23.77 -30.75
CA LYS A 353 13.87 -23.68 -30.63
C LYS A 353 13.43 -22.24 -30.85
N SER A 354 12.29 -22.08 -31.50
CA SER A 354 11.74 -20.76 -31.79
C SER A 354 10.47 -20.50 -30.99
N GLU A 355 10.38 -19.34 -30.37
CA GLU A 355 9.18 -18.86 -29.69
C GLU A 355 8.63 -17.65 -30.46
N VAL A 356 7.32 -17.60 -30.70
CA VAL A 356 6.66 -16.48 -31.37
C VAL A 356 5.65 -15.87 -30.42
N PHE A 357 5.81 -14.56 -30.18
CA PHE A 357 4.89 -13.74 -29.40
C PHE A 357 4.17 -12.79 -30.34
N VAL A 358 2.85 -12.75 -30.26
CA VAL A 358 2.03 -11.86 -31.08
C VAL A 358 1.47 -10.77 -30.20
N TYR A 359 1.74 -9.52 -30.56
CA TYR A 359 1.25 -8.32 -29.90
C TYR A 359 0.34 -7.53 -30.83
N LYS A 360 -0.62 -6.81 -30.26
CA LYS A 360 -1.47 -5.86 -30.99
C LYS A 360 -1.25 -4.45 -30.44
N ASN A 361 -1.01 -3.49 -31.33
CA ASN A 361 -1.01 -2.07 -31.00
C ASN A 361 -2.43 -1.62 -30.69
N ILE A 362 -2.66 -1.07 -29.49
CA ILE A 362 -3.95 -0.55 -29.05
C ILE A 362 -4.01 1.00 -29.10
N GLY A 363 -3.05 1.62 -29.78
CA GLY A 363 -2.89 3.08 -29.91
C GLY A 363 -1.90 3.65 -28.90
N ASN A 364 -1.40 4.88 -29.18
CA ASN A 364 -0.46 5.61 -28.32
C ASN A 364 0.78 4.79 -27.91
N PHE A 365 1.30 3.98 -28.82
CA PHE A 365 2.44 3.09 -28.59
C PHE A 365 2.24 2.08 -27.44
N LYS A 366 0.99 1.75 -27.10
CA LYS A 366 0.65 0.70 -26.13
C LYS A 366 0.39 -0.62 -26.85
N TRP A 367 0.80 -1.71 -26.23
CA TRP A 367 0.76 -3.05 -26.81
C TRP A 367 0.08 -4.03 -25.86
N THR A 368 -0.76 -4.90 -26.42
CA THR A 368 -1.36 -6.02 -25.67
C THR A 368 -0.92 -7.35 -26.26
N ALA A 369 -0.66 -8.34 -25.41
CA ALA A 369 -0.32 -9.69 -25.84
C ALA A 369 -1.58 -10.38 -26.40
N VAL A 370 -1.49 -10.92 -27.61
CA VAL A 370 -2.59 -11.61 -28.29
C VAL A 370 -2.43 -13.12 -28.20
N SER A 371 -1.24 -13.63 -28.53
CA SER A 371 -0.98 -15.07 -28.48
C SER A 371 0.50 -15.39 -28.32
N TYR A 372 0.77 -16.62 -27.92
CA TYR A 372 2.10 -17.19 -27.76
C TYR A 372 2.12 -18.59 -28.36
N ARG A 373 3.16 -18.92 -29.13
CA ARG A 373 3.35 -20.25 -29.72
C ARG A 373 4.82 -20.64 -29.64
N MET A 374 5.08 -21.92 -29.34
CA MET A 374 6.39 -22.54 -29.46
C MET A 374 6.42 -23.32 -30.79
N LEU A 375 7.44 -23.05 -31.62
CA LEU A 375 7.66 -23.67 -32.93
C LEU A 375 8.73 -24.78 -32.85
#